data_AF-A0A1M6DN69-F1
#
_entry.id   AF-A0A1M6DN69-F1
#
_cell.length_a   1.000
_cell.length_b   1.000
_cell.length_c   1.000
_cell.angle_alpha   90.00
_cell.angle_beta   90.00
_cell.angle_gamma   90.00
#
_symmetry.space_group_name_H-M   'P 1'
#
loop_
_entity.id
_entity.type
_entity.pdbx_description
1 polymer ?
#
loop_
_entity_poly.entity_id
_entity_poly.type
_entity_poly.pdbx_seq_one_letter_code
_entity_poly.pdbx_strand_id
1 'polypeptide(L)' 'MVLSAEGDRIRTRFDYWVRENGLLLREHTETFWMWPTSRTEMIKDLEAHGFVPQPTWEDPAVLAMTLGPRPQ' A
#
# COMPACT_ATOMS: atom_id res chain seq x y z
N MET A 1 14.33 10.02 9.70
CA MET A 1 13.67 8.81 10.23
C MET A 1 13.67 8.89 11.74
N VAL A 2 12.51 8.80 12.38
CA VAL A 2 12.39 8.70 13.85
C VAL A 2 12.05 7.24 14.15
N LEU A 3 12.90 6.59 14.95
CA LEU A 3 12.68 5.22 15.40
C LEU A 3 11.75 5.23 16.61
N SER A 4 10.80 4.30 16.64
CA SER A 4 9.93 4.03 17.78
C SER A 4 10.76 3.56 18.99
N ALA A 5 10.35 3.94 20.20
CA ALA A 5 10.94 3.40 21.44
C ALA A 5 10.59 1.91 21.64
N GLU A 6 9.52 1.43 21.00
CA GLU A 6 9.12 0.03 20.92
C GLU A 6 9.58 -0.55 19.57
N GLY A 7 10.74 -1.19 19.56
CA GLY A 7 11.20 -2.17 18.56
C GLY A 7 11.19 -1.74 17.09
N ASP A 8 12.25 -1.05 16.63
CA ASP A 8 12.64 -0.87 15.21
C ASP A 8 11.58 -0.40 14.20
N ARG A 9 10.41 0.06 14.65
CA ARG A 9 9.39 0.63 13.78
C ARG A 9 9.79 2.03 13.34
N ILE A 10 9.48 2.34 12.08
CA ILE A 10 9.63 3.66 11.48
C ILE A 10 8.28 4.35 11.44
N ARG A 11 8.28 5.67 11.68
CA ARG A 11 7.11 6.51 11.43
C ARG A 11 7.09 6.90 9.96
N THR A 12 6.07 6.46 9.23
CA THR A 12 5.96 6.68 7.80
C THR A 12 4.62 7.33 7.48
N ARG A 13 4.67 8.39 6.66
CA ARG A 13 3.49 9.01 6.06
C ARG A 13 3.17 8.28 4.76
N PHE A 14 1.91 7.89 4.60
CA PHE A 14 1.37 7.32 3.38
C PHE A 14 0.28 8.23 2.83
N ASP A 15 0.40 8.51 1.54
CA ASP A 15 -0.67 9.13 0.76
C ASP A 15 -1.26 8.00 -0.12
N TYR A 16 -2.56 7.75 0.01
CA TYR A 16 -3.23 6.67 -0.73
C TYR A 16 -4.61 7.10 -1.25
N TRP A 17 -5.01 6.49 -2.36
CA TRP A 17 -6.27 6.77 -3.03
C TRP A 17 -7.11 5.51 -3.13
N VAL A 18 -8.40 5.64 -2.81
CA VAL A 18 -9.39 4.60 -3.05
C VAL A 18 -10.11 4.94 -4.35
N ARG A 19 -10.06 4.02 -5.32
CA ARG A 19 -10.68 4.17 -6.63
C ARG A 19 -11.65 3.04 -6.91
N GLU A 20 -12.72 3.34 -7.64
CA GLU A 20 -13.67 2.37 -8.17
C GLU A 20 -13.98 2.72 -9.61
N ASN A 21 -13.87 1.75 -10.53
CA ASN A 21 -14.11 1.96 -11.96
C ASN A 21 -13.32 3.16 -12.57
N GLY A 22 -12.08 3.37 -12.11
CA GLY A 22 -11.21 4.47 -12.53
C GLY A 22 -11.51 5.83 -11.87
N LEU A 23 -12.64 5.96 -11.18
CA LEU A 23 -13.03 7.17 -10.46
C LEU A 23 -12.36 7.22 -9.09
N LEU A 24 -11.87 8.40 -8.71
CA LEU A 24 -11.35 8.66 -7.37
C LEU A 24 -12.53 8.79 -6.40
N LEU A 25 -12.63 7.86 -5.45
CA LEU A 25 -13.64 7.91 -4.40
C LEU A 25 -13.15 8.70 -3.19
N ARG A 26 -11.90 8.44 -2.76
CA ARG A 26 -11.30 9.09 -1.58
C ARG A 26 -9.80 9.23 -1.73
N GLU A 27 -9.30 10.31 -1.16
CA GLU A 27 -7.88 10.59 -0.96
C GLU A 27 -7.59 10.64 0.53
N HIS A 28 -6.53 9.97 0.95
CA HIS A 28 -6.13 9.87 2.34
C HIS A 28 -4.65 10.20 2.48
N THR A 29 -4.34 10.95 3.53
CA THR A 29 -2.99 11.12 4.06
C THR A 29 -3.00 10.64 5.48
N GLU A 30 -2.26 9.56 5.75
CA GLU A 30 -2.18 8.98 7.09
C GLU A 30 -0.74 8.72 7.49
N THR A 31 -0.47 8.73 8.80
CA THR A 31 0.87 8.47 9.33
C THR A 31 0.80 7.31 10.29
N PHE A 32 1.53 6.24 9.99
CA PHE A 32 1.54 5.02 10.77
C PHE A 32 2.94 4.70 11.29
N TRP A 33 2.99 3.94 12.37
CA TRP A 33 4.19 3.22 12.76
C TRP A 33 4.18 1.87 12.07
N MET A 34 5.21 1.57 11.30
CA MET A 34 5.34 0.31 10.58
C MET A 34 6.74 -0.26 10.74
N TRP A 35 6.86 -1.57 10.58
CA TRP A 35 8.17 -2.18 10.37
C TRP A 35 8.72 -1.76 9.01
N PRO A 36 10.03 -1.45 8.90
CA PRO A 36 10.67 -1.31 7.60
C PRO A 36 10.42 -2.56 6.78
N THR A 37 9.90 -2.41 5.57
CA THR A 37 9.64 -3.52 4.65
C THR A 37 10.01 -3.10 3.23
N SER A 38 10.46 -4.06 2.44
CA SER A 38 10.74 -3.84 1.03
C SER A 38 9.43 -3.76 0.22
N ARG A 39 9.50 -3.10 -0.94
CA ARG A 39 8.37 -3.07 -1.89
C ARG A 39 7.89 -4.48 -2.26
N THR A 40 8.82 -5.42 -2.44
CA THR A 40 8.52 -6.82 -2.80
C THR A 40 7.75 -7.54 -1.70
N GLU A 41 8.11 -7.33 -0.44
CA GLU A 41 7.39 -7.91 0.70
C GLU A 41 5.99 -7.32 0.82
N MET A 42 5.85 -6.00 0.65
CA MET A 42 4.53 -5.34 0.63
C MET A 42 3.62 -5.91 -0.47
N ILE A 43 4.15 -6.13 -1.68
CA ILE A 43 3.40 -6.74 -2.78
C ILE A 43 2.92 -8.14 -2.38
N LYS A 44 3.81 -8.98 -1.85
CA LYS A 44 3.47 -10.35 -1.43
C LYS A 44 2.40 -10.40 -0.34
N ASP A 45 2.47 -9.48 0.62
CA ASP A 45 1.47 -9.37 1.70
C ASP A 45 0.09 -8.99 1.13
N LEU A 46 0.06 -8.00 0.24
CA LEU A 46 -1.16 -7.58 -0.44
C LEU A 46 -1.71 -8.71 -1.34
N GLU A 47 -0.86 -9.44 -2.04
CA GLU A 47 -1.23 -10.64 -2.81
C GLU A 47 -1.86 -11.73 -1.94
N ALA A 48 -1.31 -11.98 -0.74
CA ALA A 48 -1.89 -12.91 0.22
C ALA A 48 -3.29 -12.48 0.70
N HIS A 49 -3.58 -11.18 0.67
CA HIS A 49 -4.89 -10.60 0.95
C HIS A 49 -5.81 -10.47 -0.28
N GLY A 50 -5.41 -11.03 -1.42
CA GLY A 50 -6.21 -11.09 -2.64
C GLY A 50 -6.11 -9.85 -3.53
N PHE A 51 -5.18 -8.93 -3.24
CA PHE A 51 -4.88 -7.84 -4.15
C PHE A 51 -3.94 -8.30 -5.27
N VAL A 52 -4.10 -7.75 -6.46
CA VAL A 52 -3.20 -8.00 -7.60
C VAL A 52 -2.59 -6.68 -8.09
N PRO A 53 -1.32 -6.65 -8.50
CA PRO A 53 -0.69 -5.45 -9.03
C PRO A 53 -1.41 -4.94 -10.28
N GLN A 54 -1.62 -3.62 -10.37
CA GLN A 54 -2.09 -3.01 -11.60
C GLN A 54 -0.89 -2.71 -12.52
N PRO A 55 -0.90 -3.17 -13.78
CA PRO A 55 0.24 -3.04 -14.67
C PRO A 55 0.47 -1.63 -15.22
N THR A 56 -0.44 -0.67 -14.98
CA THR A 56 -0.57 0.53 -15.83
C THR A 56 -0.30 1.87 -15.12
N TRP A 57 0.33 1.89 -13.94
CA TRP A 57 0.65 3.17 -13.32
C TRP A 57 2.00 3.70 -13.81
N GLU A 58 2.00 4.89 -14.41
CA GLU A 58 3.17 5.51 -15.03
C GLU A 58 4.26 5.90 -14.03
N ASP A 59 3.88 6.15 -12.77
CA ASP A 59 4.81 6.52 -11.72
C ASP A 59 5.33 5.28 -10.96
N PRO A 60 6.62 4.93 -11.09
CA PRO A 60 7.21 3.80 -10.37
C PRO A 60 7.24 4.02 -8.85
N ALA A 61 7.10 5.24 -8.34
CA ALA A 61 7.01 5.51 -6.91
C ALA A 61 5.66 5.04 -6.32
N VAL A 62 4.63 4.93 -7.14
CA VAL A 62 3.29 4.50 -6.71
C VAL A 62 3.18 2.98 -6.82
N LEU A 63 2.65 2.36 -5.77
CA LEU A 63 2.27 0.95 -5.78
C LEU A 63 0.75 0.86 -6.02
N ALA A 64 0.36 0.61 -7.27
CA ALA A 64 -1.04 0.46 -7.65
C ALA A 64 -1.46 -1.02 -7.55
N MET A 65 -2.49 -1.29 -6.75
CA MET A 65 -3.06 -2.62 -6.55
C MET A 65 -4.57 -2.59 -6.79
N THR A 66 -5.17 -3.71 -7.15
CA THR A 66 -6.63 -3.89 -7.22
C THR A 66 -7.05 -5.13 -6.47
N LEU A 67 -8.19 -5.10 -5.80
CA LEU A 67 -8.72 -6.31 -5.19
C LEU A 67 -9.16 -7.26 -6.31
N GLY A 68 -8.59 -8.47 -6.34
CA GLY A 68 -9.01 -9.51 -7.28
C GLY A 68 -10.43 -9.99 -6.98
N PRO A 69 -11.10 -10.65 -7.93
CA PRO A 69 -12.37 -11.31 -7.65
C PRO A 69 -12.15 -12.31 -6.50
N ARG A 70 -12.91 -12.14 -5.42
CA ARG A 70 -12.82 -13.01 -4.24
C ARG A 70 -13.02 -14.48 -4.71
N PRO A 71 -12.13 -15.43 -4.37
CA PRO A 71 -12.40 -16.83 -4.64
C PRO A 71 -13.70 -17.21 -3.91
N GLN A 72 -14.65 -17.80 -4.64
CA GLN A 72 -15.88 -18.35 -4.08
C GLN A 72 -15.60 -19.64 -3.32
#